data_AF-A0A4R6TFD0-F1
#
_entry.id   AF-A0A4R6TFD0-F1
#
_cell.length_a   1.000
_cell.length_b   1.000
_cell.length_c   1.000
_cell.angle_alpha   90.00
_cell.angle_beta   90.00
_cell.angle_gamma   90.00
#
_symmetry.space_group_name_H-M   'P 1'
#
loop_
_entity.id
_entity.type
_entity.pdbx_description
1 polymer ?
#
loop_
_entity_poly.entity_id
_entity_poly.type
_entity_poly.pdbx_seq_one_letter_code
_entity_poly.pdbx_strand_id
1 'polypeptide(L)'
;MEEKTTRGYKIIEPAIYEELNWNMDSIVSCLEIIRTKLPELFTEFPKSIKYEIIPLGNPFGEPYPVIGLYSDNLEDLKKIPDFLDLDEEVEIWLNKIGIETIRKESEKIKVMSWETLKNINTY
;
A
#
# COMPACT_ATOMS: atom_id res chain seq x y z
N MET A 1 -1.30 -25.19 17.22
CA MET A 1 -1.73 -24.07 16.36
C MET A 1 -0.49 -23.23 16.16
N GLU A 2 0.07 -23.22 14.95
CA GLU A 2 1.12 -22.26 14.63
C GLU A 2 0.47 -20.87 14.68
N GLU A 3 0.89 -20.04 15.64
CA GLU A 3 0.66 -18.60 15.55
C GLU A 3 1.37 -18.15 14.28
N LYS A 4 0.59 -17.91 13.22
CA LYS A 4 1.10 -17.20 12.05
C LYS A 4 1.56 -15.85 12.57
N THR A 5 2.87 -15.65 12.67
CA THR A 5 3.47 -14.36 12.97
C THR A 5 2.90 -13.36 11.96
N THR A 6 2.03 -12.47 12.42
CA THR A 6 1.62 -11.33 11.61
C THR A 6 2.90 -10.61 11.24
N ARG A 7 3.22 -10.54 9.94
CA ARG A 7 4.29 -9.67 9.48
C ARG A 7 3.92 -8.28 9.99
N GLY A 8 4.71 -7.73 10.92
CA GLY A 8 4.42 -6.45 11.56
C GLY A 8 4.56 -5.32 10.55
N TYR A 9 3.55 -5.13 9.71
CA TYR A 9 3.54 -4.13 8.66
C TYR A 9 3.40 -2.73 9.26
N LYS A 10 4.21 -1.78 8.77
CA LYS A 10 3.77 -0.38 8.72
C LYS A 10 2.87 -0.21 7.50
N ILE A 11 1.92 0.70 7.55
CA ILE A 11 0.92 0.87 6.49
C ILE A 11 1.09 2.26 5.87
N ILE A 12 0.78 2.36 4.59
CA ILE A 12 0.52 3.60 3.87
C ILE A 12 -0.88 3.52 3.32
N GLU A 13 -1.69 4.54 3.59
CA GLU A 13 -3.10 4.62 3.19
C GLU A 13 -3.35 5.88 2.35
N PRO A 14 -3.04 5.84 1.03
CA PRO A 14 -3.22 7.00 0.17
C PRO A 14 -4.70 7.35 0.02
N ALA A 15 -5.06 8.63 0.02
CA ALA A 15 -6.43 9.16 0.03
C ALA A 15 -7.16 9.03 -1.32
N ILE A 16 -7.10 7.87 -1.97
CA ILE A 16 -7.62 7.63 -3.33
C ILE A 16 -8.99 6.93 -3.35
N TYR A 17 -9.48 6.43 -2.21
CA TYR A 17 -10.63 5.53 -2.14
C TYR A 17 -11.93 6.18 -2.60
N GLU A 18 -12.23 7.38 -2.09
CA GLU A 18 -13.42 8.14 -2.46
C GLU A 18 -13.37 8.57 -3.94
N GLU A 19 -12.20 9.03 -4.41
CA GLU A 19 -12.00 9.44 -5.81
C GLU A 19 -12.22 8.28 -6.79
N LEU A 20 -11.91 7.05 -6.36
CA LEU A 20 -12.13 5.83 -7.14
C LEU A 20 -13.49 5.18 -6.86
N ASN A 21 -14.40 5.86 -6.16
CA ASN A 21 -15.74 5.38 -5.79
C ASN A 21 -15.73 4.00 -5.12
N TRP A 22 -14.71 3.73 -4.29
CA TRP A 22 -14.53 2.45 -3.61
C TRP A 22 -14.48 1.23 -4.57
N ASN A 23 -14.11 1.43 -5.84
CA ASN A 23 -13.89 0.33 -6.79
C ASN A 23 -12.57 -0.38 -6.45
N MET A 24 -12.68 -1.50 -5.73
CA MET A 24 -11.52 -2.18 -5.16
C MET A 24 -10.50 -2.67 -6.19
N ASP A 25 -10.93 -3.16 -7.35
CA ASP A 25 -10.00 -3.59 -8.41
C ASP A 25 -9.22 -2.39 -8.98
N SER A 26 -9.88 -1.25 -9.13
CA SER A 26 -9.26 0.01 -9.55
C SER A 26 -8.30 0.52 -8.48
N ILE A 27 -8.69 0.44 -7.21
CA ILE A 27 -7.83 0.81 -6.08
C ILE A 27 -6.58 -0.08 -6.04
N VAL A 28 -6.70 -1.41 -6.13
CA VAL A 28 -5.54 -2.32 -6.17
C VAL A 28 -4.60 -1.95 -7.32
N SER A 29 -5.13 -1.66 -8.50
CA SER A 29 -4.33 -1.29 -9.67
C SER A 29 -3.61 0.05 -9.46
N CYS A 30 -4.28 1.05 -8.89
CA CYS A 30 -3.68 2.36 -8.58
C CYS A 30 -2.64 2.25 -7.47
N LEU A 31 -2.92 1.50 -6.39
CA LEU A 31 -1.96 1.24 -5.31
C LEU A 31 -0.72 0.52 -5.84
N GLU A 32 -0.83 -0.36 -6.83
CA GLU A 32 0.33 -1.00 -7.45
C GLU A 32 1.25 0.01 -8.14
N ILE A 33 0.69 0.98 -8.86
CA ILE A 33 1.47 2.08 -9.45
C ILE A 33 2.16 2.88 -8.34
N ILE A 34 1.42 3.31 -7.31
CA ILE A 34 1.98 4.08 -6.19
C ILE A 34 3.10 3.29 -5.51
N ARG A 35 2.87 2.02 -5.19
CA ARG A 35 3.82 1.10 -4.56
C ARG A 35 5.14 1.03 -5.33
N THR A 36 5.09 0.98 -6.66
CA THR A 36 6.30 0.92 -7.50
C THR A 36 7.13 2.21 -7.46
N LYS A 37 6.53 3.34 -7.06
CA LYS A 37 7.20 4.64 -6.93
C LYS A 37 7.76 4.90 -5.53
N LEU A 38 7.27 4.20 -4.51
CA LEU A 38 7.71 4.40 -3.12
C LEU A 38 9.23 4.25 -2.92
N PRO A 39 9.96 3.31 -3.55
CA PRO A 39 11.42 3.25 -3.40
C PRO A 39 12.16 4.47 -3.94
N GLU A 40 11.57 5.18 -4.92
CA GLU A 40 12.11 6.43 -5.48
C GLU A 40 11.73 7.64 -4.62
N LEU A 41 10.59 7.58 -3.93
CA LEU A 41 10.15 8.63 -3.00
C LEU A 41 10.92 8.57 -1.67
N PHE A 42 11.16 7.36 -1.16
CA PHE A 42 11.79 7.12 0.14
C PHE A 42 13.22 6.57 -0.02
N THR A 43 14.08 7.34 -0.69
CA THR A 43 15.44 6.90 -1.04
C THR A 43 16.33 6.62 0.16
N GLU A 44 16.02 7.21 1.31
CA GLU A 44 16.70 7.06 2.58
C GLU A 44 16.29 5.81 3.36
N PHE A 45 15.23 5.11 2.94
CA PHE A 45 14.81 3.89 3.63
C PHE A 45 15.83 2.76 3.45
N PRO A 46 15.99 1.88 4.45
CA PRO A 46 16.80 0.70 4.30
C PRO A 46 16.37 -0.13 3.08
N LYS A 47 17.34 -0.62 2.29
CA LYS A 47 17.06 -1.46 1.11
C LYS A 47 16.36 -2.78 1.42
N SER A 48 16.32 -3.17 2.70
CA SER A 48 15.61 -4.36 3.19
C SER A 48 14.10 -4.14 3.28
N ILE A 49 13.63 -2.89 3.24
CA ILE A 49 12.20 -2.59 3.24
C ILE A 49 11.57 -3.05 1.93
N LYS A 50 10.53 -3.85 2.07
CA LYS A 50 9.71 -4.39 1.00
C LYS A 50 8.33 -3.77 1.08
N TYR A 51 7.73 -3.55 -0.07
CA TYR A 51 6.41 -2.93 -0.22
C TYR A 51 5.46 -3.94 -0.88
N GLU A 52 4.33 -4.20 -0.25
CA GLU A 52 3.30 -5.15 -0.72
C GLU A 52 1.92 -4.50 -0.67
N ILE A 53 1.02 -4.88 -1.56
CA ILE A 53 -0.41 -4.56 -1.36
C ILE A 53 -0.98 -5.64 -0.45
N ILE A 54 -1.67 -5.23 0.61
CA ILE A 54 -2.25 -6.14 1.60
C ILE A 54 -3.71 -5.76 1.88
N PRO A 55 -4.56 -6.74 2.25
CA PRO A 55 -5.88 -6.45 2.79
C PRO A 55 -5.72 -5.98 4.24
N LEU A 56 -6.17 -4.76 4.54
CA LEU A 56 -6.28 -4.27 5.90
C LEU A 56 -7.67 -4.54 6.45
N GLY A 57 -7.74 -5.14 7.64
CA GLY A 57 -9.01 -5.32 8.36
C GLY A 57 -9.59 -3.98 8.80
N ASN A 58 -10.87 -3.75 8.51
CA ASN A 58 -11.61 -2.59 8.98
C ASN A 58 -12.51 -3.00 10.16
N PRO A 59 -12.32 -2.47 11.38
CA PRO A 59 -13.16 -2.82 12.52
C PRO A 59 -14.64 -2.41 12.36
N PHE A 60 -14.95 -1.54 11.40
CA PHE A 60 -16.29 -1.01 11.15
C PHE A 60 -16.84 -1.41 9.77
N GLY A 61 -16.19 -2.31 9.03
CA GLY A 61 -16.62 -2.64 7.68
C GLY A 61 -15.86 -3.80 7.04
N GLU A 62 -15.98 -3.90 5.72
CA GLU A 62 -15.19 -4.85 4.93
C GLU A 62 -13.72 -4.42 4.89
N PRO A 63 -12.78 -5.39 4.81
CA PRO A 63 -11.38 -5.07 4.58
C PRO A 63 -11.21 -4.34 3.24
N TYR A 64 -10.12 -3.60 3.13
CA TYR A 64 -9.77 -2.82 1.94
C TYR A 64 -8.27 -2.94 1.66
N PRO A 65 -7.83 -2.74 0.41
CA PRO A 65 -6.42 -2.84 0.05
C PRO A 65 -5.67 -1.60 0.53
N VAL A 66 -4.46 -1.80 1.07
CA VAL A 66 -3.50 -0.75 1.46
C VAL A 66 -2.09 -1.16 1.02
N ILE A 67 -1.11 -0.26 1.15
CA ILE A 67 0.30 -0.62 0.95
C ILE A 67 0.93 -0.94 2.30
N GLY A 68 1.40 -2.17 2.47
CA GLY A 68 2.17 -2.62 3.62
C GLY A 68 3.67 -2.53 3.38
N LEU A 69 4.41 -2.04 4.39
CA LEU A 69 5.86 -1.99 4.45
C LEU A 69 6.34 -3.01 5.47
N TYR A 70 7.24 -3.91 5.08
CA TYR A 70 7.83 -4.88 5.98
C TYR A 70 9.32 -5.09 5.69
N SER A 71 10.01 -5.65 6.66
CA SER A 71 11.38 -6.16 6.50
C SER A 71 11.55 -7.38 7.38
N ASP A 72 12.33 -8.35 6.90
CA ASP A 72 12.78 -9.48 7.71
C ASP A 72 13.78 -9.02 8.80
N ASN A 73 14.28 -7.78 8.69
CA ASN A 73 15.09 -7.11 9.70
C ASN A 73 14.24 -6.07 10.49
N LEU A 74 13.79 -6.44 11.69
CA LEU A 74 12.97 -5.58 12.54
C LEU A 74 13.65 -4.25 12.91
N GLU A 75 14.98 -4.21 12.99
CA GLU A 75 15.70 -2.96 13.28
C GLU A 75 15.62 -1.95 12.13
N ASP A 76 15.44 -2.42 10.90
CA ASP A 76 15.23 -1.55 9.76
C ASP A 76 13.81 -0.97 9.73
N LEU A 77 12.80 -1.74 10.19
CA LEU A 77 11.43 -1.23 10.34
C LEU A 77 11.33 -0.10 11.36
N LYS A 78 12.14 -0.15 12.43
CA LYS A 78 12.22 0.92 13.44
C LYS A 78 12.77 2.25 12.89
N LYS A 79 13.47 2.22 11.75
CA LYS A 79 14.01 3.41 11.09
C LYS A 79 13.00 4.08 10.15
N ILE A 80 11.90 3.40 9.82
CA ILE A 80 10.84 3.99 9.02
C ILE A 80 10.08 5.00 9.91
N PRO A 81 9.80 6.22 9.40
CA PRO A 81 8.93 7.19 10.04
C PRO A 81 7.57 6.63 10.46
N ASP A 82 6.85 7.36 11.30
CA ASP A 82 5.52 6.96 11.71
C ASP A 82 4.50 7.17 10.60
N PHE A 83 3.35 6.52 10.74
CA PHE A 83 2.29 6.44 9.73
C PHE A 83 1.93 7.81 9.13
N LEU A 84 1.75 8.84 9.99
CA LEU A 84 1.35 10.17 9.55
C LEU A 84 2.36 10.81 8.61
N ASP A 85 3.67 10.64 8.88
CA ASP A 85 4.72 11.23 8.06
C ASP A 85 4.80 10.52 6.69
N LEU A 86 4.57 9.20 6.66
CA LEU A 86 4.57 8.43 5.42
C LEU A 86 3.40 8.82 4.50
N ASP A 87 2.21 8.94 5.08
CA ASP A 87 1.02 9.32 4.34
C ASP A 87 1.14 10.75 3.82
N GLU A 88 1.64 11.71 4.62
CA GLU A 88 1.83 13.09 4.18
C GLU A 88 2.73 13.19 2.94
N GLU A 89 3.86 12.49 2.91
CA GLU A 89 4.77 12.50 1.75
C GLU A 89 4.12 11.90 0.50
N VAL A 90 3.36 10.81 0.66
CA VAL A 90 2.63 10.18 -0.45
C VAL A 90 1.52 11.09 -0.95
N GLU A 91 0.80 11.76 -0.06
CA GLU A 91 -0.24 12.74 -0.40
C GLU A 91 0.35 13.95 -1.13
N ILE A 92 1.48 14.50 -0.66
CA ILE A 92 2.17 15.59 -1.35
C ILE A 92 2.56 15.18 -2.77
N TRP A 93 3.06 13.96 -2.95
CA TRP A 93 3.41 13.45 -4.27
C TRP A 93 2.18 13.22 -5.15
N LEU A 94 1.13 12.59 -4.63
CA LEU A 94 -0.12 12.34 -5.34
C LEU A 94 -0.76 13.65 -5.81
N ASN A 95 -0.78 14.68 -4.97
CA ASN A 95 -1.31 16.00 -5.32
C ASN A 95 -0.53 16.68 -6.46
N LYS A 96 0.78 16.40 -6.61
CA LYS A 96 1.59 16.96 -7.70
C LYS A 96 1.32 16.28 -9.04
N ILE A 97 1.09 14.97 -9.05
CA ILE A 97 0.90 14.20 -10.29
C ILE A 97 -0.57 14.08 -10.71
N GLY A 98 -1.49 14.14 -9.74
CA GLY A 98 -2.92 13.91 -9.89
C GLY A 98 -3.31 12.43 -10.02
N ILE A 99 -4.43 12.06 -9.38
CA ILE A 99 -4.97 10.68 -9.40
C ILE A 99 -5.28 10.19 -10.82
N GLU A 100 -5.68 11.09 -11.72
CA GLU A 100 -6.00 10.74 -13.12
C GLU A 100 -4.77 10.22 -13.88
N THR A 101 -3.58 10.71 -13.54
CA THR A 101 -2.32 10.21 -14.10
C THR A 101 -2.08 8.78 -13.63
N ILE A 102 -2.25 8.53 -12.33
CA ILE A 102 -2.13 7.19 -11.74
C ILE A 102 -3.14 6.22 -12.36
N ARG A 103 -4.40 6.63 -12.54
CA ARG A 103 -5.44 5.80 -13.15
C ARG A 103 -5.08 5.39 -14.58
N LYS A 104 -4.58 6.32 -15.40
CA LYS A 104 -4.15 6.03 -16.77
C LYS A 104 -2.94 5.11 -16.83
N GLU A 105 -2.05 5.18 -15.84
CA GLU A 105 -0.92 4.26 -15.76
C GLU A 105 -1.37 2.87 -15.29
N SER A 106 -2.31 2.80 -14.34
CA SER A 106 -2.81 1.53 -13.80
C SER A 106 -3.56 0.71 -14.86
N GLU A 107 -4.24 1.35 -15.80
CA GLU A 107 -4.88 0.69 -16.96
C GLU A 107 -3.90 -0.08 -17.86
N LYS A 108 -2.59 0.21 -17.80
CA LYS A 108 -1.56 -0.42 -18.64
C LYS A 108 -0.96 -1.68 -18.02
N ILE A 109 -1.23 -1.93 -16.75
CA ILE A 109 -0.68 -3.08 -16.03
C ILE A 109 -1.77 -4.09 -15.74
N LYS A 110 -1.37 -5.36 -15.64
CA LYS A 110 -2.25 -6.41 -15.15
C LYS A 110 -1.87 -6.73 -13.71
N VAL A 111 -2.79 -6.47 -12.80
CA VAL A 111 -2.69 -6.84 -11.40
C VAL A 111 -3.69 -7.94 -11.07
N MET A 112 -3.55 -8.55 -9.89
CA MET A 112 -4.57 -9.46 -9.37
C MET A 112 -5.84 -8.70 -9.00
N SER A 113 -6.99 -9.37 -9.05
CA SER A 113 -8.24 -8.80 -8.56
C SER A 113 -8.20 -8.62 -7.04
N TRP A 114 -9.03 -7.71 -6.53
CA TRP A 114 -9.25 -7.53 -5.10
C TRP A 114 -9.69 -8.83 -4.42
N GLU A 115 -10.61 -9.58 -5.03
CA GLU A 115 -11.05 -10.87 -4.49
C GLU A 115 -9.89 -11.86 -4.35
N THR A 116 -9.00 -11.90 -5.34
CA THR A 116 -7.80 -12.74 -5.29
C THR A 116 -6.86 -12.27 -4.17
N LEU A 117 -6.62 -10.95 -4.07
CA LEU A 117 -5.76 -10.38 -3.04
C LEU A 117 -6.26 -10.67 -1.62
N LYS A 118 -7.56 -10.49 -1.37
CA LYS A 118 -8.22 -10.77 -0.09
C LYS A 118 -8.04 -12.22 0.35
N ASN A 119 -8.01 -13.16 -0.60
CA ASN A 119 -7.88 -14.59 -0.32
C ASN A 119 -6.43 -15.09 -0.19
N ILE A 120 -5.45 -14.41 -0.79
CA ILE A 120 -4.03 -14.79 -0.70
C ILE A 120 -3.40 -14.28 0.60
N ASN A 121 -3.82 -13.10 1.06
CA ASN A 121 -3.21 -12.40 2.19
C ASN A 121 -4.16 -12.27 3.39
N THR A 122 -5.16 -13.15 3.52
CA THR A 122 -5.93 -13.29 4.77
C THR A 122 -5.01 -13.90 5.84
N TYR A 123 -4.37 -13.04 6.62
CA TYR A 123 -3.62 -13.38 7.82
C TYR A 123 -4.52 -13.25 9.05
#